data_AF-A0A3S3QV74-F1
#
_entry.id   AF-A0A3S3QV74-F1
#
_cell.length_a   1.000
_cell.length_b   1.000
_cell.length_c   1.000
_cell.angle_alpha   90.00
_cell.angle_beta   90.00
_cell.angle_gamma   90.00
#
_symmetry.space_group_name_H-M   'P 1'
#
loop_
_entity.id
_entity.type
_entity.pdbx_description
1 polymer ?
#
loop_
_entity_poly.entity_id
_entity_poly.type
_entity_poly.pdbx_seq_one_letter_code
_entity_poly.pdbx_strand_id
1 'polypeptide(L)'
;MNKISVNSLNELLQLLDAKKNEYAKIFILFTGSKNSDGVSWCPDCNIAQPVMEKVFADCGQDTLLVTAFVGQRDAWKNSENEFRRDKQFQIRSVPTLIKFGSSIRLEEMQCADEEMVKMLLEE
;
A
#
# COMPACT_ATOMS: atom_id res chain seq x y z
N MET A 1 2.56 13.37 8.64
CA MET A 1 2.40 12.24 7.71
C MET A 1 2.66 12.66 6.26
N ASN A 2 3.66 12.06 5.61
CA ASN A 2 3.85 12.16 4.17
C ASN A 2 3.07 11.03 3.49
N LYS A 3 2.23 11.37 2.51
CA LYS A 3 1.48 10.40 1.72
C LYS A 3 1.52 10.74 0.25
N ILE A 4 1.74 9.73 -0.58
CA ILE A 4 1.77 9.87 -2.05
C ILE A 4 0.97 8.70 -2.63
N SER A 5 0.22 8.95 -3.71
CA SER A 5 -0.50 7.91 -4.44
C SER A 5 0.06 7.74 -5.84
N VAL A 6 0.10 6.49 -6.32
CA VAL A 6 0.53 6.11 -7.67
C VAL A 6 -0.48 5.14 -8.27
N ASN A 7 -0.58 5.10 -9.60
CA ASN A 7 -1.58 4.30 -10.32
C ASN A 7 -0.97 3.23 -11.22
N SER A 8 0.35 3.09 -11.23
CA SER A 8 1.06 2.07 -12.01
C SER A 8 2.32 1.59 -11.29
N LEU A 9 2.81 0.40 -11.66
CA LEU A 9 4.07 -0.14 -11.17
C LEU A 9 5.23 0.76 -11.56
N ASN A 10 5.25 1.30 -12.79
CA ASN A 10 6.31 2.19 -13.23
C ASN A 10 6.38 3.47 -12.37
N GLU A 11 5.24 4.11 -12.07
CA GLU A 11 5.19 5.25 -11.16
C GLU A 11 5.70 4.88 -9.75
N LEU A 12 5.30 3.71 -9.24
CA LEU A 12 5.78 3.23 -7.94
C LEU A 12 7.30 3.08 -7.93
N LEU A 13 7.87 2.41 -8.93
CA LEU A 13 9.31 2.16 -9.01
C LEU A 13 10.11 3.47 -9.12
N GLN A 14 9.65 4.41 -9.96
CA GLN A 14 10.28 5.73 -10.09
C GLN A 14 10.21 6.53 -8.79
N LEU A 15 9.06 6.49 -8.10
CA LEU A 15 8.89 7.17 -6.82
C LEU A 15 9.82 6.58 -5.75
N LEU A 16 9.90 5.25 -5.66
CA LEU A 16 10.79 4.58 -4.71
C LEU A 16 12.26 4.90 -4.99
N ASP A 17 12.68 4.90 -6.26
CA ASP A 17 14.05 5.26 -6.61
C ASP A 17 14.40 6.70 -6.22
N ALA A 18 13.47 7.64 -6.44
CA ALA A 18 13.65 9.04 -6.09
C ALA A 18 13.62 9.29 -4.57
N LYS A 19 12.77 8.57 -3.84
CA LYS A 19 12.46 8.87 -2.43
C LYS A 19 13.15 7.97 -1.40
N LYS A 20 13.77 6.85 -1.81
CA LYS A 20 14.40 5.86 -0.90
C LYS A 20 15.45 6.44 0.07
N ASN A 21 16.06 7.57 -0.26
CA ASN A 21 17.06 8.23 0.58
C ASN A 21 16.51 9.46 1.34
N GLU A 22 15.27 9.88 1.07
CA GLU A 22 14.64 11.02 1.74
C GLU A 22 13.89 10.63 3.02
N TYR A 23 13.49 9.37 3.12
CA TYR A 23 12.68 8.84 4.23
C TYR A 23 13.39 7.69 4.93
N ALA A 24 13.33 7.67 6.26
CA ALA A 24 13.85 6.56 7.06
C ALA A 24 12.99 5.30 6.91
N LYS A 25 11.66 5.48 6.77
CA LYS A 25 10.70 4.38 6.59
C LYS A 25 9.77 4.69 5.43
N ILE A 26 9.64 3.73 4.51
CA ILE A 26 8.68 3.79 3.41
C ILE A 26 7.76 2.58 3.51
N PHE A 27 6.46 2.83 3.56
CA PHE A 27 5.42 1.80 3.53
C PHE A 27 4.65 1.90 2.24
N ILE A 28 4.30 0.75 1.65
CA ILE A 28 3.57 0.66 0.39
C ILE A 28 2.28 -0.10 0.65
N LEU A 29 1.15 0.59 0.48
CA LEU A 29 -0.19 0.02 0.53
C LEU A 29 -0.69 -0.22 -0.89
N PHE A 30 -0.80 -1.49 -1.29
CA PHE A 30 -1.47 -1.90 -2.52
C PHE A 30 -2.96 -2.02 -2.25
N THR A 31 -3.79 -1.28 -3.00
CA THR A 31 -5.23 -1.21 -2.76
C THR A 31 -6.01 -1.08 -4.07
N GLY A 32 -7.28 -1.48 -4.07
CA GLY A 32 -8.15 -1.34 -5.23
C GLY A 32 -8.46 0.13 -5.55
N SER A 33 -8.47 0.50 -6.83
CA SER A 33 -8.86 1.85 -7.26
C SER A 33 -10.23 2.26 -6.71
N LYS A 34 -10.39 3.56 -6.51
CA LYS A 34 -11.58 4.18 -5.93
C LYS A 34 -12.50 4.73 -7.02
N ASN A 35 -13.80 4.77 -6.73
CA ASN A 35 -14.78 5.52 -7.53
C ASN A 35 -14.71 7.03 -7.21
N SER A 36 -15.62 7.81 -7.81
CA SER A 36 -15.75 9.26 -7.57
C SER A 36 -16.03 9.63 -6.11
N ASP A 37 -16.65 8.73 -5.35
CA ASP A 37 -17.00 8.92 -3.94
C ASP A 37 -15.86 8.51 -3.00
N GLY A 38 -14.70 8.13 -3.56
CA GLY A 38 -13.54 7.68 -2.79
C GLY A 38 -13.64 6.25 -2.24
N VAL A 39 -14.63 5.48 -2.68
CA VAL A 39 -14.89 4.09 -2.25
C VAL A 39 -14.17 3.12 -3.17
N SER A 40 -13.39 2.21 -2.60
CA SER A 40 -12.74 1.12 -3.35
C SER A 40 -13.76 0.06 -3.76
N TRP A 41 -13.56 -0.55 -4.92
CA TRP A 41 -14.33 -1.72 -5.33
C TRP A 41 -14.06 -2.95 -4.45
N CYS A 42 -12.99 -2.92 -3.64
CA CYS A 42 -12.61 -3.97 -2.71
C CYS A 42 -13.17 -3.65 -1.29
N PRO A 43 -14.07 -4.48 -0.73
CA PRO A 43 -14.60 -4.27 0.62
C PRO A 43 -13.52 -4.19 1.69
N ASP A 44 -12.55 -5.10 1.69
CA ASP A 44 -11.47 -5.14 2.68
C ASP A 44 -10.58 -3.90 2.62
N CYS A 45 -10.37 -3.34 1.41
CA CYS A 45 -9.67 -2.07 1.26
C CYS A 45 -10.40 -0.91 1.94
N ASN A 46 -11.74 -0.90 1.90
CA ASN A 46 -12.54 0.13 2.58
C ASN A 46 -12.49 -0.02 4.10
N ILE A 47 -12.40 -1.26 4.61
CA ILE A 47 -12.26 -1.55 6.04
C ILE A 47 -10.86 -1.16 6.54
N ALA A 48 -9.82 -1.46 5.77
CA ALA A 48 -8.43 -1.16 6.14
C ALA A 48 -8.09 0.34 6.06
N GLN A 49 -8.72 1.10 5.15
CA GLN A 49 -8.42 2.52 4.97
C GLN A 49 -8.47 3.36 6.27
N PRO A 50 -9.54 3.34 7.09
CA PRO A 50 -9.56 4.13 8.33
C PRO A 50 -8.46 3.72 9.32
N VAL A 51 -8.05 2.45 9.33
CA VAL A 51 -6.93 1.98 10.15
C VAL A 51 -5.61 2.57 9.65
N MET A 52 -5.37 2.56 8.34
CA MET A 52 -4.19 3.20 7.73
C MET A 52 -4.15 4.71 8.04
N GLU A 53 -5.28 5.41 7.87
CA GLU A 53 -5.37 6.84 8.15
C GLU A 53 -5.09 7.14 9.62
N LYS A 54 -5.65 6.36 10.55
CA LYS A 54 -5.42 6.51 11.98
C LYS A 54 -3.97 6.25 12.36
N VAL A 55 -3.43 5.10 11.97
CA VAL A 55 -2.11 4.64 12.41
C VAL A 55 -1.00 5.50 11.82
N PHE A 56 -1.11 5.91 10.56
CA PHE A 56 -0.09 6.74 9.92
C PHE A 56 -0.22 8.23 10.25
N ALA A 57 -1.36 8.69 10.83
CA ALA A 57 -1.51 10.09 11.27
C ALA A 57 -0.46 10.47 12.33
N ASP A 58 -0.11 9.52 13.19
CA ASP A 58 0.86 9.71 14.28
C ASP A 58 2.32 9.53 13.83
N CYS A 59 2.57 9.12 12.57
CA CYS A 59 3.91 8.96 12.05
C CYS A 59 4.62 10.29 11.79
N GLY A 60 5.93 10.31 12.09
CA GLY A 60 6.83 11.44 11.89
C GLY A 60 7.05 11.82 10.42
N GLN A 61 7.79 12.91 10.20
CA GLN A 61 8.13 13.41 8.85
C GLN A 61 9.13 12.51 8.10
N ASP A 62 9.80 11.61 8.80
CA ASP A 62 10.74 10.62 8.27
C ASP A 62 10.04 9.38 7.69
N THR A 63 8.72 9.28 7.83
CA THR A 63 7.90 8.18 7.33
C THR A 63 7.08 8.62 6.13
N LEU A 64 7.10 7.79 5.08
CA LEU A 64 6.30 7.94 3.87
C LEU A 64 5.34 6.75 3.70
N LEU A 65 4.05 7.04 3.52
CA LEU A 65 3.06 6.07 3.05
C LEU A 65 2.80 6.27 1.56
N VAL A 66 3.12 5.26 0.76
CA VAL A 66 2.79 5.19 -0.67
C VAL A 66 1.53 4.35 -0.86
N THR A 67 0.48 4.91 -1.44
CA THR A 67 -0.71 4.16 -1.85
C THR A 67 -0.61 3.82 -3.34
N ALA A 68 -0.43 2.54 -3.65
CA ALA A 68 -0.39 2.03 -5.01
C ALA A 68 -1.76 1.46 -5.40
N PHE A 69 -2.45 2.12 -6.33
CA PHE A 69 -3.72 1.62 -6.85
C PHE A 69 -3.48 0.54 -7.90
N VAL A 70 -3.97 -0.67 -7.65
CA VAL A 70 -3.76 -1.83 -8.55
C VAL A 70 -4.65 -1.82 -9.79
N GLY A 71 -5.44 -0.76 -9.96
CA GLY A 71 -6.44 -0.61 -11.01
C GLY A 71 -7.85 -1.02 -10.57
N GLN A 72 -8.75 -1.06 -11.57
CA GLN A 72 -10.12 -1.53 -11.42
C GLN A 72 -10.17 -3.05 -11.20
N ARG A 73 -11.28 -3.54 -10.65
CA ARG A 73 -11.45 -4.94 -10.26
C ARG A 73 -11.10 -5.95 -11.36
N ASP A 74 -11.50 -5.68 -12.60
CA ASP A 74 -11.24 -6.59 -13.72
C ASP A 74 -9.76 -6.61 -14.12
N ALA A 75 -9.08 -5.46 -14.08
CA ALA A 75 -7.64 -5.37 -14.29
C ALA A 75 -6.86 -6.10 -13.18
N TRP A 76 -7.33 -6.03 -11.93
CA TRP A 76 -6.72 -6.73 -10.80
C TRP A 76 -6.89 -8.26 -10.86
N LYS A 77 -8.05 -8.73 -11.34
CA LYS A 77 -8.32 -10.18 -11.50
C LYS A 77 -7.47 -10.83 -12.58
N ASN A 78 -6.98 -10.06 -13.55
CA ASN A 78 -6.09 -10.57 -14.57
C ASN A 78 -4.75 -11.00 -13.94
N SER A 79 -4.31 -12.23 -14.21
CA SER A 79 -3.02 -12.75 -13.73
C SER A 79 -1.82 -11.98 -14.29
N GLU A 80 -1.98 -11.33 -15.45
CA GLU A 80 -0.97 -10.47 -16.07
C GLU A 80 -0.96 -9.04 -15.50
N ASN A 81 -1.72 -8.75 -14.43
CA ASN A 81 -1.60 -7.48 -13.73
C ASN A 81 -0.14 -7.25 -13.30
N GLU A 82 0.38 -6.05 -13.57
CA GLU A 82 1.79 -5.72 -13.35
C GLU A 82 2.24 -5.95 -11.90
N PHE A 83 1.39 -5.64 -10.91
CA PHE A 83 1.72 -5.83 -9.50
C PHE A 83 1.75 -7.30 -9.08
N ARG A 84 1.00 -8.18 -9.78
CA ARG A 84 1.04 -9.63 -9.56
C ARG A 84 2.29 -10.25 -10.16
N ARG A 85 2.71 -9.78 -11.33
CA ARG A 85 3.82 -10.33 -12.13
C ARG A 85 5.17 -9.79 -11.68
N ASP A 86 5.18 -8.62 -11.06
CA ASP A 86 6.39 -8.01 -10.55
C ASP A 86 7.11 -8.92 -9.55
N LYS A 87 8.43 -9.08 -9.73
CA LYS A 87 9.23 -10.01 -8.92
C LYS A 87 9.57 -9.45 -7.54
N GLN A 88 9.56 -8.13 -7.39
CA GLN A 88 9.90 -7.47 -6.14
C GLN A 88 8.72 -7.49 -5.16
N PHE A 89 7.51 -7.23 -5.65
CA PHE A 89 6.32 -7.13 -4.82
C PHE A 89 5.43 -8.37 -4.87
N GLN A 90 5.27 -9.05 -6.01
CA GLN A 90 4.46 -10.27 -6.14
C GLN A 90 3.12 -10.20 -5.36
N ILE A 91 2.33 -9.15 -5.60
CA ILE A 91 1.10 -8.92 -4.82
C ILE A 91 0.06 -9.98 -5.17
N ARG A 92 -0.47 -10.66 -4.16
CA ARG A 92 -1.40 -11.79 -4.35
C ARG A 92 -2.85 -11.42 -4.05
N SER A 93 -3.04 -10.55 -3.08
CA SER A 93 -4.34 -10.05 -2.59
C SER A 93 -4.28 -8.54 -2.43
N VAL A 94 -5.44 -7.90 -2.24
CA VAL A 94 -5.52 -6.51 -1.80
C VAL A 94 -6.58 -6.41 -0.68
N PRO A 95 -6.37 -5.57 0.34
CA PRO A 95 -5.19 -4.73 0.55
C PRO A 95 -3.93 -5.53 0.89
N THR A 96 -2.76 -4.96 0.62
CA THR A 96 -1.47 -5.49 1.10
C THR A 96 -0.59 -4.31 1.51
N LEU A 97 -0.10 -4.33 2.75
CA LEU A 97 0.83 -3.34 3.29
C LEU A 97 2.23 -3.95 3.41
N ILE A 98 3.24 -3.27 2.88
CA ILE A 98 4.63 -3.72 2.89
C ILE A 98 5.51 -2.61 3.45
N LYS A 99 6.49 -2.96 4.30
CA LYS A 99 7.63 -2.09 4.60
C LYS A 99 8.68 -2.25 3.48
N PHE A 100 8.98 -1.18 2.75
CA PHE A 100 9.94 -1.23 1.65
C PHE A 100 11.32 -1.67 2.14
N GLY A 101 11.95 -2.62 1.43
CA GLY A 101 13.23 -3.21 1.81
C GLY A 101 13.12 -4.32 2.89
N SER A 102 11.92 -4.66 3.35
CA SER A 102 11.66 -5.75 4.30
C SER A 102 10.92 -6.91 3.64
N SER A 103 10.99 -8.09 4.26
CA SER A 103 10.16 -9.26 3.92
C SER A 103 8.80 -9.26 4.64
N ILE A 104 8.62 -8.39 5.63
CA ILE A 104 7.39 -8.32 6.43
C ILE A 104 6.30 -7.58 5.64
N ARG A 105 5.10 -8.18 5.62
CA ARG A 105 3.89 -7.62 5.01
C ARG A 105 2.64 -8.05 5.75
N LEU A 106 1.59 -7.26 5.61
CA LEU A 106 0.24 -7.58 6.06
C LEU A 106 -0.65 -7.70 4.83
N GLU A 107 -1.50 -8.71 4.79
CA GLU A 107 -2.40 -9.01 3.68
C GLU A 107 -3.86 -9.06 4.17
N GLU A 108 -4.78 -8.59 3.32
CA GLU A 108 -6.23 -8.68 3.54
C GLU A 108 -6.67 -8.08 4.89
N MET A 109 -7.32 -8.86 5.75
CA MET A 109 -7.83 -8.42 7.04
C MET A 109 -6.73 -8.03 8.03
N GLN A 110 -5.49 -8.46 7.82
CA GLN A 110 -4.37 -8.01 8.65
C GLN A 110 -4.12 -6.50 8.47
N CYS A 111 -4.46 -5.93 7.31
CA CYS A 111 -4.40 -4.49 7.08
C CYS A 111 -5.50 -3.72 7.85
N ALA A 112 -6.55 -4.41 8.31
CA ALA A 112 -7.62 -3.84 9.12
C ALA A 112 -7.37 -4.03 10.63
N ASP A 113 -6.29 -4.69 11.02
CA ASP A 113 -5.91 -4.87 12.42
C ASP A 113 -4.94 -3.74 12.83
N GLU A 114 -5.43 -2.82 13.66
CA GLU A 114 -4.65 -1.66 14.11
C GLU A 114 -3.37 -2.06 14.86
N GLU A 115 -3.39 -3.15 15.62
CA GLU A 115 -2.23 -3.62 16.37
C GLU A 115 -1.17 -4.19 15.42
N MET A 116 -1.58 -5.01 14.45
CA MET A 116 -0.65 -5.54 13.45
C MET A 116 0.00 -4.43 12.62
N VAL A 117 -0.77 -3.41 12.24
CA VAL A 117 -0.23 -2.27 11.48
C VAL A 117 0.77 -1.48 12.32
N LYS A 118 0.49 -1.26 13.61
CA LYS A 118 1.44 -0.60 14.52
C LYS A 118 2.71 -1.43 14.71
N MET A 119 2.60 -2.74 14.91
CA MET A 119 3.76 -3.62 15.00
C MET A 119 4.64 -3.51 13.75
N LEU A 120 4.06 -3.49 12.55
CA LEU A 120 4.81 -3.30 11.31
C LEU A 120 5.54 -1.95 11.24
N LEU A 121 4.98 -0.89 11.84
CA LEU A 121 5.63 0.42 11.89
C LEU A 121 6.87 0.44 12.80
N GLU A 122 6.89 -0.39 13.83
CA GLU A 122 7.95 -0.43 14.84
C GLU A 122 9.17 -1.24 14.39
N GLU A 123 8.98 -2.27 13.56
CA GLU A 123 10.04 -3.00 12.84
C GLU A 123 10.87 -2.08 11.94
#